data_AF-A0A7J5CI08-F1
#
_entry.id   AF-A0A7J5CI08-F1
#
_cell.length_a   1.000
_cell.length_b   1.000
_cell.length_c   1.000
_cell.angle_alpha   90.00
_cell.angle_beta   90.00
_cell.angle_gamma   90.00
#
_symmetry.space_group_name_H-M   'P 1'
#
loop_
_entity.id
_entity.type
_entity.pdbx_description
1 polymer ?
#
loop_
_entity_poly.entity_id
_entity_poly.type
_entity_poly.pdbx_seq_one_letter_code
_entity_poly.pdbx_strand_id
1 'polypeptide(L)'
;MQDTPPSVPDFTQWPSFPFEGDLHVKQLDEPVPVEPPRRGEGNRECTACNASDEAYIWVGERWRVRAMDRPTGLPMVLILESRSHLDLGDLPNLLAAELGVMTVRLERAIRSLDGVARVHVNRWGDGSAHLHMWFLARPYGRLQLRGTFLSLWDSILPPISEAQWRENLAMVAAWLAEFGGRPLAEPPRIQWQAPSSLTPAPTGGATEEPEEETASVIEAADEIPEAEAAEEPSPDAPEQPAAPEQAGPPERAGTPQQPEAPRQAGAAQQTGQQPQQAGAPDQAGQQLQRAETPKQATESA
;
A
#
# COMPACT_ATOMS: atom_id res chain seq x y z
N MET A 1 -13.80 18.69 32.18
CA MET A 1 -13.39 18.42 30.80
C MET A 1 -14.54 17.67 30.16
N GLN A 2 -15.33 18.34 29.31
CA GLN A 2 -16.37 17.69 28.50
C GLN A 2 -15.77 17.53 27.11
N ASP A 3 -14.76 16.68 27.01
CA ASP A 3 -13.99 16.55 25.77
C ASP A 3 -14.65 15.57 24.79
N THR A 4 -15.67 14.84 25.24
CA THR A 4 -16.51 13.97 24.40
C THR A 4 -17.81 14.70 24.00
N PRO A 5 -18.10 14.87 22.70
CA PRO A 5 -19.34 15.52 22.27
C PRO A 5 -20.56 14.71 22.73
N PRO A 6 -21.66 15.38 23.12
CA PRO A 6 -22.84 14.72 23.67
C PRO A 6 -23.68 13.98 22.61
N SER A 7 -23.43 14.22 21.33
CA SER A 7 -24.15 13.62 20.20
C SER A 7 -23.20 12.96 19.21
N VAL A 8 -23.70 11.98 18.46
CA VAL A 8 -22.94 11.36 17.39
C VAL A 8 -22.56 12.37 16.30
N PRO A 9 -21.35 12.32 15.74
CA PRO A 9 -20.93 13.23 14.67
C PRO A 9 -21.63 12.96 13.33
N ASP A 10 -21.69 13.97 12.47
CA ASP A 10 -22.37 13.91 11.16
C ASP A 10 -21.87 12.80 10.23
N PHE A 11 -20.63 12.35 10.38
CA PHE A 11 -20.09 11.27 9.55
C PHE A 11 -20.84 9.95 9.71
N THR A 12 -21.60 9.76 10.81
CA THR A 12 -22.42 8.56 10.98
C THR A 12 -23.60 8.50 10.00
N GLN A 13 -23.94 9.63 9.36
CA GLN A 13 -24.98 9.70 8.33
C GLN A 13 -24.42 9.55 6.92
N TRP A 14 -23.09 9.42 6.76
CA TRP A 14 -22.51 9.27 5.44
C TRP A 14 -22.85 7.90 4.86
N PRO A 15 -23.14 7.78 3.55
CA PRO A 15 -23.45 6.50 2.93
C PRO A 15 -22.37 5.43 3.15
N SER A 16 -21.11 5.84 3.32
CA SER A 16 -19.97 4.97 3.56
C SER A 16 -19.84 4.48 5.00
N PHE A 17 -20.58 5.04 5.95
CA PHE A 17 -20.54 4.61 7.35
C PHE A 17 -21.19 3.23 7.49
N PRO A 18 -20.53 2.25 8.14
CA PRO A 18 -20.93 0.86 8.04
C PRO A 18 -22.02 0.41 9.04
N PHE A 19 -22.39 1.24 10.01
CA PHE A 19 -23.28 0.82 11.09
C PHE A 19 -24.59 1.61 11.08
N GLU A 20 -25.67 0.92 11.39
CA GLU A 20 -26.99 1.51 11.65
C GLU A 20 -27.43 1.14 13.07
N GLY A 21 -28.28 1.97 13.67
CA GLY A 21 -28.85 1.72 14.99
C GLY A 21 -28.69 2.91 15.95
N ASP A 22 -28.97 2.65 17.23
CA ASP A 22 -28.78 3.61 18.30
C ASP A 22 -27.30 3.69 18.69
N LEU A 23 -26.61 4.73 18.19
CA LEU A 23 -25.18 4.93 18.35
C LEU A 23 -24.91 5.97 19.43
N HIS A 24 -23.90 5.70 20.25
CA HIS A 24 -23.45 6.58 21.32
C HIS A 24 -21.95 6.81 21.20
N VAL A 25 -21.51 8.04 21.43
CA VAL A 25 -20.08 8.36 21.51
C VAL A 25 -19.54 7.81 22.82
N LYS A 26 -18.49 6.96 22.76
CA LYS A 26 -17.82 6.47 23.96
C LYS A 26 -17.15 7.64 24.69
N GLN A 27 -17.27 7.64 26.02
CA GLN A 27 -16.49 8.56 26.84
C GLN A 27 -15.00 8.27 26.64
N LEU A 28 -14.24 9.32 26.37
CA LEU A 28 -12.79 9.23 26.26
C LEU A 28 -12.18 8.94 27.64
N ASP A 29 -11.26 7.98 27.69
CA ASP A 29 -10.50 7.71 28.91
C ASP A 29 -9.56 8.89 29.25
N GLU A 30 -9.21 9.02 30.53
CA GLU A 30 -8.27 10.06 30.97
C GLU A 30 -6.89 9.89 30.29
N PRO A 31 -6.22 10.99 29.90
CA PRO A 31 -4.89 10.93 29.30
C PRO A 31 -3.87 10.22 30.22
N VAL A 32 -3.09 9.32 29.66
CA VAL A 32 -1.97 8.68 30.37
C VAL A 32 -0.69 9.49 30.21
N PRO A 33 0.18 9.57 31.24
CA PRO A 33 1.41 10.36 31.17
C PRO A 33 2.47 9.73 30.25
N VAL A 34 2.44 8.41 30.05
CA VAL A 34 3.36 7.65 29.20
C VAL A 34 2.59 6.52 28.54
N GLU A 35 2.67 6.43 27.22
CA GLU A 35 2.07 5.33 26.46
C GLU A 35 2.89 4.04 26.61
N PRO A 36 2.25 2.86 26.59
CA PRO A 36 2.97 1.60 26.52
C PRO A 36 3.86 1.54 25.26
N PRO A 37 5.10 1.06 25.37
CA PRO A 37 5.98 0.93 24.21
C PRO A 37 5.43 -0.07 23.18
N ARG A 38 5.65 0.24 21.92
CA ARG A 38 5.21 -0.55 20.77
C ARG A 38 6.03 -1.84 20.64
N ARG A 39 5.54 -2.78 19.82
CA ARG A 39 6.36 -3.95 19.42
C ARG A 39 7.60 -3.48 18.65
N GLY A 40 8.74 -4.11 18.92
CA GLY A 40 10.03 -3.71 18.36
C GLY A 40 10.65 -2.45 18.97
N GLU A 41 9.99 -1.76 19.89
CA GLU A 41 10.54 -0.52 20.47
C GLU A 41 11.59 -0.81 21.55
N GLY A 42 12.73 -0.11 21.48
CA GLY A 42 13.87 -0.34 22.37
C GLY A 42 14.42 -1.76 22.22
N ASN A 43 14.46 -2.51 23.34
CA ASN A 43 14.96 -3.89 23.36
C ASN A 43 13.84 -4.94 23.16
N ARG A 44 12.64 -4.53 22.76
CA ARG A 44 11.52 -5.46 22.54
C ARG A 44 11.69 -6.20 21.22
N GLU A 45 11.22 -7.44 21.19
CA GLU A 45 11.26 -8.23 19.96
C GLU A 45 10.45 -7.57 18.84
N CYS A 46 11.03 -7.59 17.65
CA CYS A 46 10.39 -7.08 16.44
C CYS A 46 10.04 -8.24 15.51
N THR A 47 8.73 -8.46 15.31
CA THR A 47 8.21 -9.53 14.44
C THR A 47 8.73 -9.40 13.00
N ALA A 48 8.74 -8.18 12.43
CA ALA A 48 9.18 -7.97 11.06
C ALA A 48 10.70 -8.18 10.87
N CYS A 49 11.51 -7.84 11.87
CA CYS A 49 12.96 -8.13 11.83
C CYS A 49 13.26 -9.62 11.93
N ASN A 50 12.47 -10.36 12.72
CA ASN A 50 12.66 -11.79 12.95
C ASN A 50 11.98 -12.65 11.87
N ALA A 51 11.10 -12.08 11.04
CA ALA A 51 10.41 -12.79 9.98
C ALA A 51 11.39 -13.20 8.87
N SER A 52 11.34 -14.47 8.48
CA SER A 52 12.04 -14.96 7.29
C SER A 52 11.44 -14.35 6.02
N ASP A 53 12.23 -14.34 4.95
CA ASP A 53 11.75 -13.87 3.64
C ASP A 53 10.53 -14.67 3.14
N GLU A 54 10.37 -15.93 3.54
CA GLU A 54 9.25 -16.81 3.15
C GLU A 54 7.88 -16.34 3.67
N ALA A 55 7.86 -15.45 4.67
CA ALA A 55 6.61 -14.85 5.17
C ALA A 55 6.05 -13.74 4.27
N TYR A 56 6.75 -13.41 3.18
CA TYR A 56 6.44 -12.30 2.28
C TYR A 56 6.03 -12.81 0.90
N ILE A 57 5.25 -12.02 0.16
CA ILE A 57 4.88 -12.34 -1.23
C ILE A 57 5.91 -11.85 -2.24
N TRP A 58 6.71 -10.86 -1.85
CA TRP A 58 7.80 -10.30 -2.63
C TRP A 58 8.88 -9.75 -1.70
N VAL A 59 10.13 -9.98 -2.07
CA VAL A 59 11.30 -9.49 -1.31
C VAL A 59 12.29 -8.80 -2.22
N GLY A 60 12.62 -7.55 -1.90
CA GLY A 60 13.69 -6.79 -2.51
C GLY A 60 14.89 -6.64 -1.57
N GLU A 61 15.87 -5.87 -2.01
CA GLU A 61 17.09 -5.59 -1.24
C GLU A 61 16.81 -4.79 0.04
N ARG A 62 15.89 -3.81 -0.01
CA ARG A 62 15.59 -2.90 1.11
C ARG A 62 14.14 -2.93 1.57
N TRP A 63 13.25 -3.51 0.76
CA TRP A 63 11.81 -3.52 0.95
C TRP A 63 11.25 -4.93 0.85
N ARG A 64 10.17 -5.22 1.55
CA ARG A 64 9.43 -6.47 1.48
C ARG A 64 7.93 -6.19 1.46
N VAL A 65 7.15 -7.04 0.81
CA VAL A 65 5.68 -6.92 0.76
C VAL A 65 5.05 -8.16 1.36
N ARG A 66 4.25 -7.97 2.41
CA ARG A 66 3.54 -9.02 3.14
C ARG A 66 2.05 -8.93 2.86
N ALA A 67 1.40 -10.09 2.83
CA ALA A 67 -0.05 -10.21 2.82
C ALA A 67 -0.59 -10.57 4.20
N MET A 68 -1.92 -10.54 4.35
CA MET A 68 -2.59 -11.11 5.51
C MET A 68 -2.42 -12.64 5.52
N ASP A 69 -2.58 -13.26 6.69
CA ASP A 69 -2.39 -14.72 6.81
C ASP A 69 -3.56 -15.51 6.18
N ARG A 70 -4.66 -14.82 5.86
CA ARG A 70 -5.87 -15.36 5.21
C ARG A 70 -6.56 -14.29 4.35
N PRO A 71 -7.46 -14.67 3.42
CA PRO A 71 -8.25 -13.71 2.65
C PRO A 71 -9.06 -12.76 3.54
N THR A 72 -9.20 -11.50 3.11
CA THR A 72 -10.00 -10.47 3.78
C THR A 72 -11.23 -10.10 2.94
N GLY A 73 -12.08 -9.22 3.46
CA GLY A 73 -13.28 -8.76 2.77
C GLY A 73 -13.00 -7.93 1.52
N LEU A 74 -11.80 -7.35 1.42
CA LEU A 74 -11.34 -6.61 0.25
C LEU A 74 -10.59 -7.51 -0.75
N PRO A 75 -10.58 -7.15 -2.05
CA PRO A 75 -9.84 -7.87 -3.10
C PRO A 75 -8.36 -8.10 -2.80
N MET A 76 -7.75 -7.16 -2.07
CA MET A 76 -6.36 -7.23 -1.66
C MET A 76 -6.07 -6.28 -0.50
N VAL A 77 -5.33 -6.76 0.51
CA VAL A 77 -4.75 -5.96 1.59
C VAL A 77 -3.29 -6.37 1.74
N LEU A 78 -2.39 -5.41 1.51
CA LEU A 78 -0.94 -5.63 1.56
C LEU A 78 -0.25 -4.64 2.49
N ILE A 79 0.90 -5.06 2.98
CA ILE A 79 1.77 -4.26 3.82
C ILE A 79 3.16 -4.17 3.17
N LEU A 80 3.63 -2.96 2.93
CA LEU A 80 5.01 -2.68 2.54
C LEU A 80 5.84 -2.38 3.78
N GLU A 81 6.94 -3.10 3.96
CA GLU A 81 7.84 -2.94 5.12
C GLU A 81 9.28 -2.74 4.64
N SER A 82 10.05 -1.94 5.38
CA SER A 82 11.51 -1.91 5.22
C SER A 82 12.13 -3.21 5.72
N ARG A 83 13.31 -3.57 5.21
CA ARG A 83 14.12 -4.64 5.82
C ARG A 83 14.78 -4.16 7.11
N SER A 84 15.34 -2.96 7.07
CA SER A 84 15.93 -2.31 8.25
C SER A 84 14.86 -1.92 9.25
N HIS A 85 15.17 -2.04 10.54
CA HIS A 85 14.32 -1.58 11.62
C HIS A 85 14.36 -0.05 11.68
N LEU A 86 13.37 0.60 11.06
CA LEU A 86 13.22 2.05 11.00
C LEU A 86 11.75 2.39 11.23
N ASP A 87 11.43 3.49 11.89
CA ASP A 87 10.10 4.10 11.77
C ASP A 87 10.09 5.05 10.55
N LEU A 88 8.92 5.56 10.19
CA LEU A 88 8.76 6.47 9.04
C LEU A 88 9.64 7.72 9.17
N GLY A 89 9.74 8.29 10.38
CA GLY A 89 10.53 9.48 10.65
C GLY A 89 12.04 9.25 10.64
N ASP A 90 12.48 8.00 10.73
CA ASP A 90 13.90 7.63 10.80
C ASP A 90 14.48 7.30 9.42
N LEU A 91 13.66 7.36 8.35
CA LEU A 91 14.10 7.03 7.01
C LEU A 91 15.17 8.01 6.51
N PRO A 92 16.37 7.54 6.10
CA PRO A 92 17.30 8.38 5.38
C PRO A 92 16.72 8.78 4.02
N ASN A 93 17.16 9.93 3.47
CA ASN A 93 16.62 10.51 2.23
C ASN A 93 16.50 9.52 1.06
N LEU A 94 17.46 8.61 0.89
CA LEU A 94 17.40 7.59 -0.16
C LEU A 94 16.25 6.61 0.05
N LEU A 95 16.05 6.11 1.28
CA LEU A 95 14.92 5.22 1.59
C LEU A 95 13.59 5.97 1.55
N ALA A 96 13.54 7.24 1.96
CA ALA A 96 12.34 8.05 1.83
C ALA A 96 11.93 8.25 0.35
N ALA A 97 12.89 8.47 -0.53
CA ALA A 97 12.65 8.55 -1.97
C ALA A 97 12.16 7.20 -2.54
N GLU A 98 12.80 6.10 -2.13
CA GLU A 98 12.38 4.76 -2.52
C GLU A 98 10.99 4.38 -2.00
N LEU A 99 10.62 4.82 -0.80
CA LEU A 99 9.27 4.61 -0.26
C LEU A 99 8.24 5.20 -1.21
N GLY A 100 8.42 6.44 -1.67
CA GLY A 100 7.54 7.07 -2.65
C GLY A 100 7.42 6.27 -3.96
N VAL A 101 8.54 5.76 -4.47
CA VAL A 101 8.57 4.90 -5.67
C VAL A 101 7.82 3.58 -5.42
N MET A 102 8.07 2.93 -4.28
CA MET A 102 7.43 1.67 -3.90
C MET A 102 5.93 1.85 -3.68
N THR A 103 5.50 2.96 -3.10
CA THR A 103 4.08 3.30 -2.96
C THR A 103 3.38 3.34 -4.32
N VAL A 104 3.97 4.03 -5.31
CA VAL A 104 3.39 4.11 -6.66
C VAL A 104 3.40 2.75 -7.37
N ARG A 105 4.50 1.99 -7.23
CA ARG A 105 4.61 0.65 -7.81
C ARG A 105 3.54 -0.30 -7.27
N LEU A 106 3.41 -0.36 -5.95
CA LEU A 106 2.44 -1.25 -5.30
C LEU A 106 0.99 -0.80 -5.56
N GLU A 107 0.72 0.51 -5.58
CA GLU A 107 -0.58 1.06 -6.01
C GLU A 107 -0.96 0.57 -7.41
N ARG A 108 -0.04 0.68 -8.38
CA ARG A 108 -0.27 0.26 -9.76
C ARG A 108 -0.49 -1.25 -9.88
N ALA A 109 0.34 -2.04 -9.21
CA ALA A 109 0.23 -3.50 -9.19
C ALA A 109 -1.13 -3.97 -8.62
N ILE A 110 -1.58 -3.36 -7.53
CA ILE A 110 -2.88 -3.70 -6.93
C ILE A 110 -4.02 -3.19 -7.81
N ARG A 111 -3.92 -2.00 -8.39
CA ARG A 111 -4.97 -1.44 -9.25
C ARG A 111 -5.09 -2.16 -10.60
N SER A 112 -4.06 -2.87 -11.06
CA SER A 112 -4.15 -3.71 -12.25
C SER A 112 -4.89 -5.03 -12.03
N LEU A 113 -5.23 -5.37 -10.78
CA LEU A 113 -6.08 -6.52 -10.50
C LEU A 113 -7.53 -6.26 -10.97
N ASP A 114 -8.16 -7.30 -11.50
CA ASP A 114 -9.55 -7.23 -11.90
C ASP A 114 -10.47 -6.88 -10.73
N GLY A 115 -11.43 -6.00 -10.99
CA GLY A 115 -12.39 -5.57 -9.98
C GLY A 115 -11.82 -4.64 -8.90
N VAL A 116 -10.60 -4.10 -9.06
CA VAL A 116 -10.06 -3.02 -8.21
C VAL A 116 -10.24 -1.66 -8.90
N ALA A 117 -10.74 -0.66 -8.17
CA ALA A 117 -10.91 0.68 -8.72
C ALA A 117 -9.91 1.70 -8.17
N ARG A 118 -9.62 1.64 -6.87
CA ARG A 118 -8.71 2.55 -6.18
C ARG A 118 -7.96 1.79 -5.09
N VAL A 119 -6.80 2.27 -4.70
CA VAL A 119 -6.02 1.73 -3.59
C VAL A 119 -5.89 2.83 -2.54
N HIS A 120 -6.27 2.54 -1.30
CA HIS A 120 -6.02 3.45 -0.18
C HIS A 120 -4.68 3.11 0.45
N VAL A 121 -3.84 4.13 0.65
CA VAL A 121 -2.51 3.98 1.27
C VAL A 121 -2.55 4.64 2.63
N ASN A 122 -2.23 3.88 3.69
CA ASN A 122 -2.34 4.36 5.06
C ASN A 122 -1.07 4.03 5.88
N ARG A 123 -0.72 4.93 6.80
CA ARG A 123 0.23 4.64 7.87
C ARG A 123 -0.51 4.67 9.20
N TRP A 124 -0.58 3.52 9.86
CA TRP A 124 -0.92 3.40 11.28
C TRP A 124 0.30 2.80 11.98
N GLY A 125 0.79 3.42 13.05
CA GLY A 125 2.06 3.01 13.67
C GLY A 125 2.00 2.85 15.17
N ASP A 126 0.80 2.70 15.71
CA ASP A 126 0.56 2.57 17.16
C ASP A 126 0.87 1.15 17.65
N GLY A 127 0.91 0.16 16.74
CA GLY A 127 1.10 -1.26 17.08
C GLY A 127 2.51 -1.83 16.86
N SER A 128 3.41 -1.10 16.20
CA SER A 128 4.77 -1.55 15.86
C SER A 128 5.67 -0.35 15.59
N ALA A 129 6.91 -0.41 16.10
CA ALA A 129 7.97 0.57 15.80
C ALA A 129 8.61 0.33 14.42
N HIS A 130 8.47 -0.87 13.85
CA HIS A 130 8.96 -1.18 12.50
C HIS A 130 8.03 -0.60 11.44
N LEU A 131 8.59 0.14 10.48
CA LEU A 131 7.87 0.79 9.39
C LEU A 131 7.06 -0.21 8.58
N HIS A 132 5.77 0.07 8.49
CA HIS A 132 4.85 -0.68 7.67
C HIS A 132 3.78 0.25 7.08
N MET A 133 3.56 0.19 5.77
CA MET A 133 2.55 0.96 5.05
C MET A 133 1.47 0.04 4.51
N TRP A 134 0.21 0.37 4.77
CA TRP A 134 -0.95 -0.42 4.40
C TRP A 134 -1.52 0.00 3.06
N PHE A 135 -1.87 -0.98 2.23
CA PHE A 135 -2.51 -0.80 0.93
C PHE A 135 -3.82 -1.60 0.91
N LEU A 136 -4.94 -0.90 0.80
CA LEU A 136 -6.28 -1.49 0.80
C LEU A 136 -6.93 -1.31 -0.57
N ALA A 137 -7.23 -2.41 -1.26
CA ALA A 137 -7.85 -2.39 -2.57
C ALA A 137 -9.36 -2.13 -2.45
N ARG A 138 -9.82 -0.98 -2.94
CA ARG A 138 -11.24 -0.65 -3.01
C ARG A 138 -11.88 -1.30 -4.23
N PRO A 139 -12.91 -2.16 -4.08
CA PRO A 139 -13.58 -2.81 -5.19
C PRO A 139 -14.15 -1.83 -6.21
N TYR A 140 -14.19 -2.25 -7.47
CA TYR A 140 -14.91 -1.57 -8.55
C TYR A 140 -16.42 -1.64 -8.33
N GLY A 141 -17.14 -0.60 -8.75
CA GLY A 141 -18.61 -0.51 -8.62
C GLY A 141 -19.19 -0.35 -7.21
N ARG A 142 -18.40 -0.53 -6.13
CA ARG A 142 -18.88 -0.40 -4.74
C ARG A 142 -18.62 1.00 -4.16
N LEU A 143 -19.46 1.97 -4.52
CA LEU A 143 -19.30 3.37 -4.09
C LEU A 143 -19.44 3.57 -2.56
N GLN A 144 -20.16 2.68 -1.87
CA GLN A 144 -20.28 2.70 -0.41
C GLN A 144 -18.93 2.53 0.30
N LEU A 145 -17.97 1.84 -0.33
CA LEU A 145 -16.66 1.56 0.25
C LEU A 145 -15.65 2.71 0.04
N ARG A 146 -16.12 3.92 -0.31
CA ARG A 146 -15.25 5.09 -0.52
C ARG A 146 -14.85 5.72 0.80
N GLY A 147 -13.66 6.31 0.81
CA GLY A 147 -13.20 7.16 1.91
C GLY A 147 -12.78 6.38 3.15
N THR A 148 -12.98 7.00 4.31
CA THR A 148 -12.29 6.69 5.57
C THR A 148 -12.64 5.33 6.17
N PHE A 149 -13.82 4.78 5.88
CA PHE A 149 -14.33 3.56 6.54
C PHE A 149 -13.94 2.25 5.84
N LEU A 150 -13.09 2.29 4.81
CA LEU A 150 -12.73 1.09 4.03
C LEU A 150 -12.13 -0.03 4.90
N SER A 151 -11.31 0.31 5.91
CA SER A 151 -10.72 -0.68 6.83
C SER A 151 -11.76 -1.33 7.76
N LEU A 152 -12.79 -0.60 8.17
CA LEU A 152 -13.90 -1.17 8.93
C LEU A 152 -14.71 -2.12 8.05
N TRP A 153 -15.01 -1.70 6.82
CA TRP A 153 -15.70 -2.56 5.86
C TRP A 153 -14.94 -3.85 5.55
N ASP A 154 -13.60 -3.82 5.45
CA ASP A 154 -12.78 -5.03 5.27
C ASP A 154 -13.01 -6.09 6.36
N SER A 155 -13.29 -5.64 7.60
CA SER A 155 -13.57 -6.52 8.74
C SER A 155 -15.02 -7.04 8.78
N ILE A 156 -15.93 -6.40 8.04
CA ILE A 156 -17.37 -6.70 8.02
C ILE A 156 -17.73 -7.58 6.82
N LEU A 157 -17.13 -7.29 5.67
CA LEU A 157 -17.42 -7.98 4.42
C LEU A 157 -16.98 -9.45 4.49
N PRO A 158 -17.73 -10.37 3.86
CA PRO A 158 -17.28 -11.75 3.75
C PRO A 158 -15.97 -11.80 2.96
N PRO A 159 -15.02 -12.65 3.37
CA PRO A 159 -13.74 -12.73 2.67
C PRO A 159 -13.91 -13.22 1.24
N ILE A 160 -13.04 -12.76 0.35
CA ILE A 160 -12.96 -13.30 -1.02
C ILE A 160 -12.51 -14.78 -1.00
N SER A 161 -12.71 -15.49 -2.10
CA SER A 161 -12.25 -16.88 -2.20
C SER A 161 -10.74 -16.97 -2.08
N GLU A 162 -10.25 -18.04 -1.45
CA GLU A 162 -8.81 -18.25 -1.29
C GLU A 162 -8.08 -18.41 -2.64
N ALA A 163 -8.75 -19.02 -3.63
CA ALA A 163 -8.22 -19.16 -4.98
C ALA A 163 -7.98 -17.79 -5.64
N GLN A 164 -8.99 -16.91 -5.62
CA GLN A 164 -8.86 -15.55 -6.16
C GLN A 164 -7.80 -14.75 -5.39
N TRP A 165 -7.77 -14.90 -4.07
CA TRP A 165 -6.79 -14.21 -3.24
C TRP A 165 -5.36 -14.61 -3.59
N ARG A 166 -5.07 -15.92 -3.68
CA ARG A 166 -3.75 -16.44 -4.07
C ARG A 166 -3.35 -16.01 -5.48
N GLU A 167 -4.29 -16.01 -6.42
CA GLU A 167 -4.06 -15.49 -7.78
C GLU A 167 -3.67 -14.01 -7.76
N ASN A 168 -4.41 -13.19 -7.02
CA ASN A 168 -4.10 -11.76 -6.88
C ASN A 168 -2.72 -11.53 -6.24
N LEU A 169 -2.34 -12.32 -5.22
CA LEU A 169 -1.01 -12.24 -4.59
C LEU A 169 0.10 -12.53 -5.61
N ALA A 170 -0.06 -13.58 -6.41
CA ALA A 170 0.91 -13.96 -7.43
C ALA A 170 1.05 -12.89 -8.52
N MET A 171 -0.07 -12.30 -8.98
CA MET A 171 -0.05 -11.22 -9.95
C MET A 171 0.70 -9.99 -9.42
N VAL A 172 0.41 -9.56 -8.19
CA VAL A 172 1.10 -8.41 -7.58
C VAL A 172 2.60 -8.71 -7.39
N ALA A 173 2.94 -9.90 -6.90
CA ALA A 173 4.33 -10.30 -6.69
C ALA A 173 5.12 -10.33 -8.02
N ALA A 174 4.53 -10.92 -9.07
CA ALA A 174 5.12 -10.97 -10.40
C ALA A 174 5.31 -9.57 -11.00
N TRP A 175 4.31 -8.69 -10.85
CA TRP A 175 4.41 -7.30 -11.32
C TRP A 175 5.57 -6.56 -10.64
N LEU A 176 5.73 -6.71 -9.32
CA LEU A 176 6.84 -6.08 -8.60
C LEU A 176 8.21 -6.59 -9.06
N ALA A 177 8.30 -7.88 -9.43
CA ALA A 177 9.52 -8.50 -9.92
C ALA A 177 10.05 -7.89 -11.22
N GLU A 178 9.20 -7.26 -12.04
CA GLU A 178 9.63 -6.50 -13.23
C GLU A 178 10.56 -5.33 -12.89
N PHE A 179 10.51 -4.83 -11.66
CA PHE A 179 11.35 -3.76 -11.15
C PHE A 179 12.47 -4.25 -10.23
N GLY A 180 12.71 -5.56 -10.20
CA GLY A 180 13.69 -6.23 -9.34
C GLY A 180 13.09 -6.94 -8.13
N GLY A 181 13.95 -7.50 -7.30
CA GLY A 181 13.53 -8.38 -6.18
C GLY A 181 13.09 -9.76 -6.64
N ARG A 182 12.54 -10.55 -5.72
CA ARG A 182 12.09 -11.92 -5.96
C ARG A 182 10.61 -12.08 -5.57
N PRO A 183 9.75 -12.57 -6.48
CA PRO A 183 8.41 -12.98 -6.13
C PRO A 183 8.46 -14.30 -5.36
N LEU A 184 7.64 -14.42 -4.32
CA LEU A 184 7.50 -15.61 -3.50
C LEU A 184 6.06 -16.16 -3.49
N ALA A 185 5.07 -15.36 -3.90
CA ALA A 185 3.74 -15.85 -4.20
C ALA A 185 3.71 -16.49 -5.59
N GLU A 186 3.38 -17.78 -5.66
CA GLU A 186 3.23 -18.52 -6.91
C GLU A 186 1.77 -18.48 -7.40
N PRO A 187 1.53 -18.35 -8.72
CA PRO A 187 0.20 -18.46 -9.27
C PRO A 187 -0.39 -19.86 -9.02
N PRO A 188 -1.71 -19.98 -8.84
CA PRO A 188 -2.33 -21.29 -8.71
C PRO A 188 -1.99 -22.13 -9.95
N ARG A 189 -1.54 -23.37 -9.73
CA ARG A 189 -1.22 -24.29 -10.83
C ARG A 189 -2.47 -24.49 -11.68
N ILE A 190 -2.38 -24.17 -12.97
CA ILE A 190 -3.45 -24.44 -13.93
C ILE A 190 -3.69 -25.94 -13.91
N GLN A 191 -4.86 -26.36 -13.42
CA GLN A 191 -5.30 -27.74 -13.53
C GLN A 191 -5.77 -27.95 -14.97
N TRP A 192 -4.84 -28.29 -15.84
CA TRP A 192 -5.15 -28.78 -17.18
C TRP A 192 -5.89 -30.11 -17.07
N GLN A 193 -7.20 -30.06 -16.82
CA GLN A 193 -8.08 -31.17 -17.10
C GLN A 193 -8.30 -31.19 -18.61
N ALA A 194 -7.51 -32.00 -19.30
CA ALA A 194 -7.83 -32.36 -20.67
C ALA A 194 -9.23 -33.02 -20.65
N PRO A 195 -10.17 -32.62 -21.52
CA PRO A 195 -11.44 -33.33 -21.64
C PRO A 195 -11.12 -34.78 -22.07
N SER A 196 -11.24 -35.73 -21.14
CA SER A 196 -10.92 -37.15 -21.37
C SER A 196 -11.90 -37.87 -22.31
N SER A 197 -12.71 -37.15 -23.08
CA SER A 197 -13.65 -37.74 -24.02
C SER A 197 -13.91 -36.76 -25.16
N LEU A 198 -13.23 -36.96 -26.27
CA LEU A 198 -13.74 -36.53 -27.56
C LEU A 198 -15.00 -37.37 -27.80
N THR A 199 -16.16 -36.73 -27.84
CA THR A 199 -17.42 -37.38 -28.24
C THR A 199 -17.18 -38.09 -29.58
N PRO A 200 -17.33 -39.42 -29.69
CA PRO A 200 -17.21 -40.08 -30.97
C PRO A 200 -18.30 -39.53 -31.90
N ALA A 201 -17.88 -39.07 -33.08
CA ALA A 201 -18.81 -38.71 -34.14
C ALA A 201 -19.72 -39.92 -34.44
N PRO A 202 -21.03 -39.73 -34.65
CA PRO A 202 -21.89 -40.83 -35.05
C PRO A 202 -21.35 -41.40 -36.36
N THR A 203 -20.97 -42.67 -36.35
CA THR A 203 -20.73 -43.44 -37.56
C THR A 203 -22.06 -43.54 -38.29
N GLY A 204 -22.29 -42.63 -39.23
CA GLY A 204 -23.37 -42.74 -40.20
C GLY A 204 -23.23 -44.07 -40.91
N GLY A 205 -24.25 -44.92 -40.76
CA GLY A 205 -24.36 -46.16 -41.52
C GLY A 205 -24.45 -45.81 -43.00
N ALA A 206 -23.37 -46.10 -43.73
CA ALA A 206 -23.38 -46.09 -45.17
C ALA A 206 -24.37 -47.14 -45.66
N THR A 207 -25.45 -46.67 -46.29
CA THR A 207 -26.26 -47.47 -47.21
C THR A 207 -25.95 -46.90 -48.59
N GLU A 208 -25.24 -47.68 -49.41
CA GLU A 208 -25.04 -47.52 -50.87
C GLU A 208 -26.43 -47.34 -51.54
N GLU A 209 -26.74 -46.52 -52.57
CA GLU A 209 -26.11 -45.75 -53.67
C GLU A 209 -27.25 -44.87 -54.31
N PRO A 210 -27.10 -44.02 -55.38
CA PRO A 210 -25.95 -43.81 -56.28
C PRO A 210 -25.54 -42.33 -56.49
N GLU A 211 -24.48 -42.20 -57.28
CA GLU A 211 -23.72 -41.02 -57.74
C GLU A 211 -24.55 -39.86 -58.30
N GLU A 212 -24.20 -38.62 -57.93
CA GLU A 212 -24.19 -37.48 -58.86
C GLU A 212 -23.19 -36.39 -58.39
N GLU A 213 -22.19 -36.16 -59.24
CA GLU A 213 -21.48 -34.92 -59.57
C GLU A 213 -21.50 -33.74 -58.56
N THR A 214 -20.32 -33.26 -58.14
CA THR A 214 -19.75 -32.00 -58.66
C THR A 214 -18.46 -31.55 -57.93
N ALA A 215 -17.44 -31.31 -58.77
CA ALA A 215 -16.47 -30.22 -58.77
C ALA A 215 -15.67 -29.85 -57.50
N SER A 216 -14.41 -30.28 -57.53
CA SER A 216 -13.25 -29.61 -56.92
C SER A 216 -13.03 -28.21 -57.54
N VAL A 217 -12.80 -27.19 -56.71
CA VAL A 217 -12.21 -25.90 -57.14
C VAL A 217 -11.20 -25.43 -56.10
N ILE A 218 -9.92 -25.65 -56.43
CA ILE A 218 -8.74 -24.97 -55.94
C ILE A 218 -8.65 -23.55 -56.51
N GLU A 219 -8.08 -22.64 -55.70
CA GLU A 219 -7.41 -21.35 -56.01
C GLU A 219 -7.76 -20.55 -57.28
N ALA A 220 -8.05 -19.26 -57.10
CA ALA A 220 -7.65 -18.21 -58.04
C ALA A 220 -7.56 -16.85 -57.32
N ALA A 221 -6.43 -16.17 -57.54
CA ALA A 221 -6.11 -14.83 -57.08
C ALA A 221 -6.60 -13.74 -58.07
N ASP A 222 -6.68 -12.53 -57.53
CA ASP A 222 -6.56 -11.21 -58.17
C ASP A 222 -7.72 -10.58 -58.99
N GLU A 223 -7.64 -9.23 -58.95
CA GLU A 223 -8.37 -8.18 -59.70
C GLU A 223 -9.72 -7.64 -59.14
N ILE A 224 -9.64 -6.44 -58.56
CA ILE A 224 -10.76 -5.48 -58.42
C ILE A 224 -10.44 -4.27 -59.32
N PRO A 225 -11.33 -3.84 -60.23
CA PRO A 225 -11.14 -2.61 -61.00
C PRO A 225 -11.85 -1.40 -60.35
N GLU A 226 -11.24 -0.21 -60.50
CA GLU A 226 -11.84 1.10 -60.20
C GLU A 226 -12.80 1.57 -61.31
N ALA A 227 -13.85 2.33 -60.95
CA ALA A 227 -14.47 3.34 -61.80
C ALA A 227 -15.23 4.41 -60.98
N GLU A 228 -15.00 5.68 -61.33
CA GLU A 228 -15.57 6.93 -60.78
C GLU A 228 -16.93 7.37 -61.41
N ALA A 229 -17.48 8.46 -60.83
CA ALA A 229 -18.46 9.46 -61.33
C ALA A 229 -19.91 9.35 -60.76
N ALA A 230 -20.65 10.39 -60.32
CA ALA A 230 -20.53 11.85 -60.37
C ALA A 230 -21.48 12.57 -59.37
N GLU A 231 -21.13 13.83 -59.03
CA GLU A 231 -21.92 15.08 -58.78
C GLU A 231 -22.89 15.30 -57.58
N GLU A 232 -22.73 16.51 -56.99
CA GLU A 232 -23.28 17.17 -55.77
C GLU A 232 -24.68 17.87 -55.99
N PRO A 233 -25.28 18.75 -55.10
CA PRO A 233 -24.84 19.40 -53.83
C PRO A 233 -25.88 19.65 -52.67
N SER A 234 -25.30 20.23 -51.59
CA SER A 234 -25.72 20.86 -50.29
C SER A 234 -26.97 21.79 -50.26
N PRO A 235 -27.38 22.53 -49.17
CA PRO A 235 -26.78 22.75 -47.81
C PRO A 235 -27.77 22.85 -46.58
N ASP A 236 -27.25 22.84 -45.33
CA ASP A 236 -27.45 23.87 -44.27
C ASP A 236 -27.00 23.42 -42.84
N ALA A 237 -25.90 24.05 -42.36
CA ALA A 237 -25.59 24.59 -41.01
C ALA A 237 -25.59 23.72 -39.69
N PRO A 238 -25.01 24.19 -38.54
CA PRO A 238 -23.56 24.28 -38.30
C PRO A 238 -23.06 23.81 -36.89
N GLU A 239 -21.72 23.69 -36.82
CA GLU A 239 -20.72 23.98 -35.75
C GLU A 239 -20.58 23.15 -34.45
N GLN A 240 -19.38 22.54 -34.33
CA GLN A 240 -18.69 22.21 -33.08
C GLN A 240 -17.34 22.95 -33.00
N PRO A 241 -16.87 23.33 -31.80
CA PRO A 241 -15.76 24.27 -31.61
C PRO A 241 -14.37 23.62 -31.73
N ALA A 242 -13.41 24.44 -32.15
CA ALA A 242 -12.00 24.11 -32.31
C ALA A 242 -11.20 24.10 -30.99
N ALA A 243 -10.11 23.33 -30.97
CA ALA A 243 -9.05 23.33 -29.96
C ALA A 243 -7.68 23.12 -30.67
N PRO A 244 -6.54 23.39 -30.02
CA PRO A 244 -5.97 24.73 -29.83
C PRO A 244 -4.62 24.92 -30.54
N GLU A 245 -4.23 26.18 -30.69
CA GLU A 245 -3.03 26.67 -31.36
C GLU A 245 -1.72 26.36 -30.60
N GLN A 246 -0.67 26.05 -31.36
CA GLN A 246 0.64 25.61 -30.86
C GLN A 246 1.44 26.77 -30.24
N ALA A 247 1.93 26.58 -29.02
CA ALA A 247 2.83 27.52 -28.35
C ALA A 247 4.27 27.41 -28.89
N GLY A 248 4.86 28.56 -29.23
CA GLY A 248 6.25 28.68 -29.70
C GLY A 248 7.31 28.40 -28.61
N PRO A 249 8.59 28.28 -29.00
CA PRO A 249 9.67 27.82 -28.12
C PRO A 249 10.09 28.90 -27.10
N PRO A 250 10.53 28.51 -25.88
CA PRO A 250 10.84 29.45 -24.83
C PRO A 250 12.20 30.15 -25.03
N GLU A 251 12.20 31.46 -24.77
CA GLU A 251 13.41 32.29 -24.66
C GLU A 251 14.25 31.92 -23.42
N ARG A 252 15.57 32.00 -23.57
CA ARG A 252 16.54 31.73 -22.50
C ARG A 252 16.47 32.83 -21.43
N ALA A 253 15.93 32.49 -20.26
CA ALA A 253 16.07 33.31 -19.06
C ALA A 253 17.48 33.19 -18.45
N GLY A 254 18.01 34.32 -18.02
CA GLY A 254 19.40 34.54 -17.62
C GLY A 254 19.85 33.91 -16.30
N THR A 255 21.15 34.07 -16.09
CA THR A 255 21.99 33.55 -15.00
C THR A 255 21.46 33.88 -13.59
N PRO A 256 21.46 32.94 -12.62
CA PRO A 256 21.09 33.24 -11.24
C PRO A 256 22.17 34.11 -10.56
N GLN A 257 21.77 35.27 -10.04
CA GLN A 257 22.60 36.06 -9.11
C GLN A 257 22.66 35.36 -7.75
N GLN A 258 23.86 35.33 -7.15
CA GLN A 258 24.12 34.78 -5.81
C GLN A 258 23.37 35.56 -4.73
N PRO A 259 22.90 34.91 -3.64
CA PRO A 259 22.34 35.62 -2.51
C PRO A 259 23.43 36.36 -1.72
N GLU A 260 23.22 37.65 -1.46
CA GLU A 260 24.06 38.48 -0.60
C GLU A 260 24.07 37.94 0.86
N ALA A 261 25.24 37.97 1.49
CA ALA A 261 25.44 37.61 2.88
C ALA A 261 24.68 38.56 3.84
N PRO A 262 24.16 38.08 4.98
CA PRO A 262 23.49 38.94 5.94
C PRO A 262 24.46 39.92 6.60
N ARG A 263 24.13 41.21 6.52
CA ARG A 263 24.82 42.29 7.23
C ARG A 263 24.67 42.10 8.74
N GLN A 264 25.80 42.20 9.44
CA GLN A 264 25.87 42.18 10.90
C GLN A 264 25.01 43.31 11.50
N ALA A 265 23.99 42.92 12.28
CA ALA A 265 23.30 43.82 13.19
C ALA A 265 24.12 43.97 14.48
N GLY A 266 24.30 45.22 14.90
CA GLY A 266 25.25 45.67 15.89
C GLY A 266 24.98 45.22 17.32
N ALA A 267 26.05 45.35 18.10
CA ALA A 267 26.16 45.09 19.52
C ALA A 267 25.08 45.82 20.33
N ALA A 268 24.29 45.04 21.08
CA ALA A 268 23.60 45.49 22.26
C ALA A 268 24.48 45.24 23.48
N GLN A 269 24.69 46.32 24.25
CA GLN A 269 25.56 46.41 25.41
C GLN A 269 25.16 45.40 26.50
N GLN A 270 26.15 44.60 26.93
CA GLN A 270 26.07 43.82 28.17
C GLN A 270 26.20 44.77 29.37
N THR A 271 25.08 45.06 30.03
CA THR A 271 25.10 45.54 31.42
C THR A 271 25.37 44.35 32.33
N GLY A 272 26.50 44.41 33.02
CA GLY A 272 27.01 43.33 33.86
C GLY A 272 26.18 43.04 35.10
N GLN A 273 26.23 41.79 35.51
CA GLN A 273 26.19 41.35 36.91
C GLN A 273 26.87 39.97 36.95
N GLN A 274 28.07 39.93 37.53
CA GLN A 274 28.76 38.70 37.92
C GLN A 274 28.33 38.27 39.34
N PRO A 275 28.52 36.98 39.68
CA PRO A 275 27.71 36.26 40.66
C PRO A 275 28.19 36.45 42.10
N GLN A 276 27.25 36.43 43.05
CA GLN A 276 27.58 36.33 44.47
C GLN A 276 27.55 34.87 44.93
N GLN A 277 28.70 34.43 45.43
CA GLN A 277 28.91 33.19 46.16
C GLN A 277 28.35 33.31 47.58
N ALA A 278 27.68 32.25 48.03
CA ALA A 278 27.53 31.84 49.43
C ALA A 278 27.59 30.31 49.41
N GLY A 279 28.47 29.60 50.09
CA GLY A 279 28.90 29.75 51.48
C GLY A 279 28.27 28.61 52.27
N ALA A 280 29.00 27.49 52.40
CA ALA A 280 28.61 26.31 53.18
C ALA A 280 28.63 26.57 54.69
N PRO A 281 27.89 25.76 55.46
CA PRO A 281 28.52 24.97 56.54
C PRO A 281 27.99 23.52 56.50
N ASP A 282 28.82 22.47 56.56
CA ASP A 282 29.65 21.92 57.65
C ASP A 282 29.01 20.65 58.25
N GLN A 283 29.89 19.73 58.61
CA GLN A 283 29.69 18.30 58.81
C GLN A 283 29.05 17.92 60.15
N ALA A 284 28.17 16.91 60.12
CA ALA A 284 27.91 15.92 61.17
C ALA A 284 27.08 14.81 60.48
N GLY A 285 27.37 13.52 60.48
CA GLY A 285 28.17 12.65 61.33
C GLY A 285 27.73 11.24 60.95
N GLN A 286 28.54 10.52 60.15
CA GLN A 286 28.29 9.10 59.85
C GLN A 286 28.80 8.25 61.01
N GLN A 287 27.90 7.59 61.73
CA GLN A 287 28.22 6.45 62.60
C GLN A 287 27.73 5.15 61.93
N LEU A 288 28.71 4.42 61.39
CA LEU A 288 28.96 2.99 61.54
C LEU A 288 27.83 2.13 62.16
N GLN A 289 27.31 1.19 61.37
CA GLN A 289 27.07 -0.18 61.86
C GLN A 289 27.52 -1.20 60.80
N ARG A 290 28.58 -1.93 61.14
CA ARG A 290 29.00 -3.21 60.59
C ARG A 290 28.23 -4.32 61.33
N ALA A 291 27.74 -5.31 60.60
CA ALA A 291 27.64 -6.72 61.01
C ALA A 291 27.37 -7.53 59.73
N GLU A 292 28.40 -8.03 59.06
CA GLU A 292 28.93 -9.40 59.20
C GLU A 292 28.00 -10.49 58.63
N THR A 293 28.41 -10.97 57.46
CA THR A 293 27.99 -12.22 56.81
C THR A 293 28.90 -13.35 57.30
N PRO A 294 28.40 -14.56 57.61
CA PRO A 294 29.25 -15.74 57.69
C PRO A 294 29.27 -16.52 56.36
N LYS A 295 30.47 -16.99 56.01
CA LYS A 295 30.79 -17.87 54.88
C LYS A 295 30.79 -19.35 55.32
N GLN A 296 30.26 -20.20 54.42
CA GLN A 296 30.73 -21.52 53.96
C GLN A 296 30.82 -22.75 54.91
N ALA A 297 30.27 -23.88 54.42
CA ALA A 297 30.89 -25.20 54.21
C ALA A 297 29.76 -26.25 53.95
N THR A 298 29.59 -26.81 52.75
CA THR A 298 30.13 -28.08 52.20
C THR A 298 29.77 -29.38 52.95
N GLU A 299 29.16 -30.29 52.17
CA GLU A 299 29.23 -31.77 52.16
C GLU A 299 28.38 -32.67 53.09
N SER A 300 27.71 -33.60 52.40
CA SER A 300 27.48 -35.03 52.70
C SER A 300 26.50 -35.46 53.80
N ALA A 301 25.31 -35.92 53.36
CA ALA A 301 24.77 -37.28 53.54
C ALA A 301 23.47 -37.44 52.74
#